data_AF-A0A939R2R0-F1
#
_entry.id   AF-A0A939R2R0-F1
#
_cell.length_a   1.000
_cell.length_b   1.000
_cell.length_c   1.000
_cell.angle_alpha   90.00
_cell.angle_beta   90.00
_cell.angle_gamma   90.00
#
_symmetry.space_group_name_H-M   'P 1'
#
loop_
_entity.id
_entity.type
_entity.pdbx_description
1 polymer ?
#
loop_
_entity_poly.entity_id
_entity_poly.type
_entity_poly.pdbx_seq_one_letter_code
_entity_poly.pdbx_strand_id
1 'polypeptide(L)'
;MIEVEKLEQMHPTVAWALMQQYDDETLKSLSESESFWAAVIAGSIIKYREKRARQASKPHLLNLPIDEVLDDYVHHRTGRFVEAKRQLKKRFDGLDHDKQEAVMMAFMEYGSQQERNFIYGKLYGDDFWTDDYLPLVQLWWEMFQDGKMAKVVVKYCPREYILEHLEELEGRCNYATLCLRTGILPDPERLPGWTYLYVMKTSGGQLRFREGEKVVLKWVREYLYEDGQDKLVHSLYDIPYVRRMLAYLGEMGLEQDIMAIDELENRMRPIRRTGWGAAVIDAIEEKFDLPQYIYKNVK
;
A
#
# COMPACT_ATOMS: atom_id res chain seq x y z
N MET A 1 -1.89 30.69 -51.52
CA MET A 1 -2.52 29.35 -51.64
C MET A 1 -1.52 28.48 -52.38
N ILE A 2 -1.06 27.38 -51.77
CA ILE A 2 -0.12 26.45 -52.43
C ILE A 2 -0.87 25.75 -53.57
N GLU A 3 -0.29 25.72 -54.77
CA GLU A 3 -0.85 25.00 -55.91
C GLU A 3 -0.95 23.50 -55.59
N VAL A 4 -2.06 22.86 -55.99
CA VAL A 4 -2.34 21.44 -55.71
C VAL A 4 -1.21 20.55 -56.22
N GLU A 5 -0.63 20.86 -57.37
CA GLU A 5 0.52 20.15 -57.96
C GLU A 5 1.76 20.16 -57.07
N LYS A 6 1.97 21.24 -56.30
CA LYS A 6 3.09 21.32 -55.35
C LYS A 6 2.84 20.47 -54.10
N LEU A 7 1.58 20.28 -53.70
CA LEU A 7 1.23 19.42 -52.56
C LEU A 7 1.46 17.94 -52.87
N GLU A 8 1.28 17.51 -54.13
CA GLU A 8 1.52 16.12 -54.56
C GLU A 8 3.00 15.73 -54.55
N GLN A 9 3.89 16.71 -54.72
CA GLN A 9 5.34 16.50 -54.67
C GLN A 9 5.91 16.51 -53.25
N MET A 10 5.09 16.85 -52.24
CA MET A 10 5.50 16.94 -50.84
C MET A 10 5.30 15.62 -50.10
N HIS A 11 6.11 15.39 -49.07
CA HIS A 11 5.86 14.31 -48.13
C HIS A 11 4.51 14.52 -47.41
N PRO A 12 3.67 13.48 -47.23
CA PRO A 12 2.31 13.62 -46.69
C PRO A 12 2.22 14.37 -45.36
N THR A 13 3.19 14.17 -44.46
CA THR A 13 3.26 14.88 -43.17
C THR A 13 3.45 16.39 -43.33
N VAL A 14 4.24 16.82 -44.32
CA VAL A 14 4.52 18.24 -44.60
C VAL A 14 3.29 18.90 -45.23
N ALA A 15 2.68 18.22 -46.20
CA ALA A 15 1.41 18.65 -46.80
C ALA A 15 0.31 18.77 -45.73
N TRP A 16 0.19 17.79 -44.84
CA TRP A 16 -0.76 17.83 -43.72
C TRP A 16 -0.52 19.04 -42.80
N ALA A 17 0.73 19.31 -42.41
CA ALA A 17 1.07 20.44 -41.53
C ALA A 17 0.77 21.80 -42.17
N LEU A 18 1.00 21.94 -43.49
CA LEU A 18 0.69 23.16 -44.22
C LEU A 18 -0.83 23.36 -44.39
N MET A 19 -1.54 22.29 -44.74
CA MET A 19 -3.00 22.32 -44.92
C MET A 19 -3.77 22.55 -43.61
N GLN A 20 -3.17 22.28 -42.44
CA GLN A 20 -3.76 22.65 -41.15
C GLN A 20 -3.96 24.16 -40.97
N GLN A 21 -3.30 25.00 -41.78
CA GLN A 21 -3.46 26.46 -41.73
C GLN A 21 -4.59 26.97 -42.63
N TYR A 22 -5.17 26.10 -43.47
CA TYR A 22 -6.26 26.49 -44.36
C TYR A 22 -7.60 26.57 -43.61
N ASP A 23 -8.47 27.46 -44.06
CA ASP A 23 -9.84 27.56 -43.57
C ASP A 23 -10.69 26.36 -44.03
N ASP A 24 -11.86 26.21 -43.41
CA ASP A 24 -12.74 25.05 -43.64
C ASP A 24 -13.36 25.05 -45.06
N GLU A 25 -13.53 26.22 -45.68
CA GLU A 25 -14.04 26.32 -47.06
C GLU A 25 -13.00 25.85 -48.08
N THR A 26 -11.75 26.27 -47.90
CA THR A 26 -10.61 25.85 -48.72
C THR A 26 -10.36 24.35 -48.56
N LEU A 27 -10.45 23.81 -47.34
CA LEU A 27 -10.32 22.38 -47.11
C LEU A 27 -11.47 21.58 -47.75
N LYS A 28 -12.70 22.09 -47.72
CA LYS A 28 -13.84 21.43 -48.39
C LYS A 28 -13.63 21.39 -49.91
N SER A 29 -13.26 22.52 -50.51
CA SER A 29 -12.94 22.58 -51.94
C SER A 29 -11.82 21.61 -52.33
N LEU A 30 -10.77 21.50 -51.51
CA LEU A 30 -9.69 20.53 -51.75
C LEU A 30 -10.12 19.08 -51.53
N SER A 31 -11.05 18.83 -50.60
CA SER A 31 -11.62 17.49 -50.37
C SER A 31 -12.44 16.96 -51.55
N GLU A 32 -12.93 17.87 -52.40
CA GLU A 32 -13.68 17.59 -53.63
C GLU A 32 -12.83 17.72 -54.90
N SER A 33 -11.52 17.98 -54.76
CA SER A 33 -10.64 18.13 -55.91
C SER A 33 -10.35 16.80 -56.62
N GLU A 34 -10.00 16.87 -57.91
CA GLU A 34 -9.62 15.69 -58.70
C GLU A 34 -8.31 15.05 -58.23
N SER A 35 -7.49 15.77 -57.44
CA SER A 35 -6.29 15.22 -56.83
C SER A 35 -6.65 14.31 -55.66
N PHE A 36 -6.42 13.01 -55.83
CA PHE A 36 -6.63 12.00 -54.78
C PHE A 36 -5.88 12.35 -53.49
N TRP A 37 -4.62 12.80 -53.59
CA TRP A 37 -3.79 13.11 -52.44
C TRP A 37 -4.29 14.33 -51.67
N ALA A 38 -4.63 15.42 -52.36
CA ALA A 38 -5.18 16.60 -51.72
C ALA A 38 -6.54 16.29 -51.07
N ALA A 39 -7.38 15.49 -51.73
CA ALA A 39 -8.68 15.09 -51.22
C ALA A 39 -8.58 14.26 -49.92
N VAL A 40 -7.67 13.29 -49.88
CA VAL A 40 -7.45 12.43 -48.70
C VAL A 40 -6.91 13.22 -47.51
N ILE A 41 -5.93 14.10 -47.72
CA ILE A 41 -5.34 14.90 -46.64
C ILE A 41 -6.36 15.91 -46.11
N ALA A 42 -7.05 16.64 -47.00
CA ALA A 42 -8.10 17.59 -46.60
C ALA A 42 -9.24 16.90 -45.83
N GLY A 43 -9.75 15.79 -46.34
CA GLY A 43 -10.80 15.01 -45.65
C GLY A 43 -10.37 14.49 -44.28
N SER A 44 -9.10 14.11 -44.12
CA SER A 44 -8.54 13.68 -42.84
C SER A 44 -8.43 14.84 -41.84
N ILE A 45 -8.05 16.03 -42.29
CA ILE A 45 -7.99 17.25 -41.47
C ILE A 45 -9.40 17.66 -41.03
N ILE A 46 -10.38 17.65 -41.93
CA ILE A 46 -11.78 17.96 -41.62
C ILE A 46 -12.31 17.02 -40.53
N LYS A 47 -12.16 15.70 -40.71
CA LYS A 47 -12.57 14.71 -39.70
C LYS A 47 -11.88 14.91 -38.36
N TYR A 48 -10.59 15.25 -38.37
CA TYR A 48 -9.83 15.54 -37.15
C TYR A 48 -10.36 16.79 -36.44
N ARG A 49 -10.63 17.88 -37.18
CA ARG A 49 -11.22 19.11 -36.65
C ARG A 49 -12.62 18.87 -36.08
N GLU A 50 -13.47 18.13 -36.77
CA GLU A 50 -14.79 17.74 -36.28
C GLU A 50 -14.72 16.93 -34.98
N LYS A 51 -13.81 15.95 -34.90
CA LYS A 51 -13.59 15.15 -33.70
C LYS A 51 -13.13 16.03 -32.52
N ARG A 52 -12.25 17.00 -32.78
CA ARG A 52 -11.76 17.94 -31.77
C ARG A 52 -12.84 18.93 -31.34
N ALA A 53 -13.66 19.43 -32.27
CA ALA A 53 -14.79 20.30 -31.97
C ALA A 53 -15.84 19.58 -31.11
N ARG A 54 -16.13 18.29 -31.39
CA ARG A 54 -16.99 17.45 -30.54
C ARG A 54 -16.42 17.17 -29.15
N GLN A 55 -15.09 17.19 -29.00
CA GLN A 55 -14.45 17.10 -27.69
C GLN A 55 -14.48 18.44 -26.94
N ALA A 56 -14.33 19.57 -27.65
CA ALA A 56 -14.38 20.91 -27.08
C ALA A 56 -15.81 21.37 -26.72
N SER A 57 -16.83 20.85 -27.40
CA SER A 57 -18.25 21.15 -27.10
C SER A 57 -18.80 20.37 -25.91
N LYS A 58 -18.07 19.39 -25.38
CA LYS A 58 -18.37 18.85 -24.05
C LYS A 58 -17.98 19.93 -23.06
N PRO A 59 -18.92 20.50 -22.28
CA PRO A 59 -18.56 21.46 -21.26
C PRO A 59 -17.43 20.85 -20.42
N HIS A 60 -16.37 21.61 -20.17
CA HIS A 60 -15.35 21.19 -19.22
C HIS A 60 -16.06 21.07 -17.86
N LEU A 61 -16.55 19.87 -17.54
CA LEU A 61 -17.28 19.53 -16.32
C LEU A 61 -16.45 19.79 -15.05
N LEU A 62 -15.19 20.22 -15.18
CA LEU A 62 -14.22 20.45 -14.11
C LEU A 62 -14.71 21.43 -13.03
N ASN A 63 -15.71 22.27 -13.33
CA ASN A 63 -16.24 23.28 -12.41
C ASN A 63 -17.71 23.06 -12.03
N LEU A 64 -18.28 21.87 -12.20
CA LEU A 64 -19.64 21.62 -11.72
C LEU A 64 -19.71 21.74 -10.18
N PRO A 65 -20.83 22.26 -9.63
CA PRO A 65 -21.10 22.21 -8.19
C PRO A 65 -20.97 20.78 -7.68
N ILE A 66 -20.36 20.60 -6.50
CA ILE A 66 -20.12 19.25 -5.97
C ILE A 66 -21.41 18.45 -5.79
N ASP A 67 -22.52 19.14 -5.48
CA ASP A 67 -23.84 18.53 -5.32
C ASP A 67 -24.38 17.93 -6.61
N GLU A 68 -24.16 18.58 -7.75
CA GLU A 68 -24.52 18.02 -9.06
C GLU A 68 -23.65 16.82 -9.41
N VAL A 69 -22.36 16.88 -9.07
CA VAL A 69 -21.43 15.76 -9.27
C VAL A 69 -21.82 14.56 -8.40
N LEU A 70 -22.24 14.81 -7.16
CA LEU A 70 -22.72 13.77 -6.25
C LEU A 70 -24.03 13.16 -6.76
N ASP A 71 -24.97 13.98 -7.22
CA ASP A 71 -26.23 13.52 -7.81
C ASP A 71 -26.01 12.67 -9.06
N ASP A 72 -25.11 13.10 -9.96
CA ASP A 72 -24.72 12.35 -11.16
C ASP A 72 -24.10 10.98 -10.79
N TYR A 73 -23.40 10.90 -9.65
CA TYR A 73 -22.82 9.67 -9.13
C TYR A 73 -23.89 8.73 -8.54
N VAL A 74 -24.69 9.20 -7.59
CA VAL A 74 -25.72 8.41 -6.87
C VAL A 74 -26.76 7.85 -7.84
N HIS A 75 -27.22 8.66 -8.80
CA HIS A 75 -28.23 8.25 -9.77
C HIS A 75 -27.66 7.57 -11.02
N HIS A 76 -26.36 7.24 -11.02
CA HIS A 76 -25.69 6.55 -12.13
C HIS A 76 -25.96 7.16 -13.51
N ARG A 77 -25.97 8.50 -13.62
CA ARG A 77 -26.42 9.16 -14.85
C ARG A 77 -25.52 8.80 -16.04
N THR A 78 -26.14 8.24 -17.08
CA THR A 78 -25.45 7.67 -18.26
C THR A 78 -24.52 8.69 -18.90
N GLY A 79 -23.27 8.30 -19.12
CA GLY A 79 -22.24 9.14 -19.74
C GLY A 79 -21.58 10.17 -18.80
N ARG A 80 -22.05 10.29 -17.55
CA ARG A 80 -21.46 11.21 -16.54
C ARG A 80 -20.90 10.49 -15.32
N PHE A 81 -21.40 9.30 -14.99
CA PHE A 81 -20.98 8.52 -13.82
C PHE A 81 -19.46 8.36 -13.64
N VAL A 82 -18.74 7.98 -14.71
CA VAL A 82 -17.28 7.78 -14.67
C VAL A 82 -16.53 9.08 -14.37
N GLU A 83 -17.01 10.20 -14.93
CA GLU A 83 -16.42 11.51 -14.68
C GLU A 83 -16.76 12.00 -13.28
N ALA A 84 -17.99 11.78 -12.81
CA ALA A 84 -18.42 12.11 -11.46
C ALA A 84 -17.54 11.42 -10.41
N LYS A 85 -17.34 10.10 -10.54
CA LYS A 85 -16.40 9.32 -9.73
C LYS A 85 -15.00 9.95 -9.68
N ARG A 86 -14.46 10.34 -10.82
CA ARG A 86 -13.11 10.95 -10.91
C ARG A 86 -13.07 12.28 -10.18
N GLN A 87 -14.09 13.11 -10.33
CA GLN A 87 -14.15 14.43 -9.72
C GLN A 87 -14.35 14.36 -8.20
N LEU A 88 -15.25 13.51 -7.71
CA LEU A 88 -15.45 13.31 -6.28
C LEU A 88 -14.14 12.93 -5.59
N LYS A 89 -13.38 11.96 -6.15
CA LYS A 89 -12.06 11.59 -5.61
C LYS A 89 -11.03 12.70 -5.70
N LYS A 90 -10.94 13.39 -6.85
CA LYS A 90 -9.94 14.45 -7.08
C LYS A 90 -10.15 15.66 -6.18
N ARG A 91 -11.41 16.02 -5.92
CA ARG A 91 -11.79 17.24 -5.21
C ARG A 91 -11.97 17.02 -3.71
N PHE A 92 -12.11 15.76 -3.27
CA PHE A 92 -12.43 15.36 -1.90
C PHE A 92 -11.70 16.19 -0.82
N ASP A 93 -10.36 16.24 -0.88
CA ASP A 93 -9.54 16.88 0.15
C ASP A 93 -9.70 18.41 0.22
N GLY A 94 -10.28 19.03 -0.82
CA GLY A 94 -10.58 20.46 -0.86
C GLY A 94 -12.05 20.80 -0.63
N LEU A 95 -12.88 19.83 -0.26
CA LEU A 95 -14.29 20.05 0.08
C LEU A 95 -14.44 20.39 1.58
N ASP A 96 -15.54 21.06 1.91
CA ASP A 96 -15.98 21.23 3.29
C ASP A 96 -16.36 19.87 3.90
N HIS A 97 -16.25 19.76 5.23
CA HIS A 97 -16.44 18.50 5.95
C HIS A 97 -17.79 17.83 5.64
N ASP A 98 -18.90 18.57 5.68
CA ASP A 98 -20.24 18.05 5.37
C ASP A 98 -20.32 17.43 3.97
N LYS A 99 -19.60 18.02 2.99
CA LYS A 99 -19.56 17.50 1.62
C LYS A 99 -18.63 16.29 1.51
N GLN A 100 -17.55 16.25 2.28
CA GLN A 100 -16.69 15.07 2.36
C GLN A 100 -17.47 13.88 2.93
N GLU A 101 -18.24 14.09 4.01
CA GLU A 101 -19.09 13.07 4.60
C GLU A 101 -20.14 12.55 3.61
N ALA A 102 -20.84 13.45 2.91
CA ALA A 102 -21.79 13.05 1.87
C ALA A 102 -21.14 12.20 0.75
N VAL A 103 -19.90 12.53 0.36
CA VAL A 103 -19.14 11.73 -0.61
C VAL A 103 -18.71 10.38 -0.04
N MET A 104 -18.28 10.34 1.22
CA MET A 104 -17.93 9.10 1.92
C MET A 104 -19.11 8.14 1.94
N MET A 105 -20.29 8.62 2.37
CA MET A 105 -21.52 7.83 2.42
C MET A 105 -21.96 7.35 1.04
N ALA A 106 -21.94 8.21 0.02
CA ALA A 106 -22.28 7.81 -1.34
C ALA A 106 -21.32 6.74 -1.89
N PHE A 107 -20.01 6.87 -1.65
CA PHE A 107 -19.04 5.83 -2.01
C PHE A 107 -19.19 4.57 -1.16
N MET A 108 -19.71 4.68 0.06
CA MET A 108 -20.00 3.52 0.89
C MET A 108 -21.22 2.72 0.40
N GLU A 109 -22.22 3.41 -0.11
CA GLU A 109 -23.47 2.79 -0.52
C GLU A 109 -23.42 2.28 -1.96
N TYR A 110 -22.82 3.04 -2.88
CA TYR A 110 -22.84 2.78 -4.32
C TYR A 110 -21.45 2.44 -4.92
N GLY A 111 -20.41 2.42 -4.08
CA GLY A 111 -19.03 2.27 -4.53
C GLY A 111 -18.66 0.88 -5.05
N SER A 112 -17.91 0.86 -6.17
CA SER A 112 -17.17 -0.33 -6.59
C SER A 112 -15.88 -0.50 -5.78
N GLN A 113 -15.13 -1.59 -6.03
CA GLN A 113 -13.87 -1.89 -5.36
C GLN A 113 -12.86 -0.71 -5.36
N GLN A 114 -12.84 0.11 -6.42
CA GLN A 114 -11.94 1.26 -6.47
C GLN A 114 -12.35 2.41 -5.53
N GLU A 115 -13.65 2.62 -5.32
CA GLU A 115 -14.18 3.56 -4.33
C GLU A 115 -13.95 3.03 -2.93
N ARG A 116 -14.23 1.75 -2.67
CA ARG A 116 -13.91 1.13 -1.39
C ARG A 116 -12.45 1.32 -1.01
N ASN A 117 -11.53 1.05 -1.94
CA ASN A 117 -10.10 1.27 -1.75
C ASN A 117 -9.73 2.73 -1.46
N PHE A 118 -10.47 3.70 -2.00
CA PHE A 118 -10.29 5.12 -1.69
C PHE A 118 -10.78 5.41 -0.26
N ILE A 119 -11.98 4.93 0.09
CA ILE A 119 -12.58 5.06 1.42
C ILE A 119 -11.71 4.44 2.51
N TYR A 120 -11.19 3.23 2.30
CA TYR A 120 -10.28 2.58 3.26
C TYR A 120 -9.06 3.45 3.57
N GLY A 121 -8.54 4.15 2.56
CA GLY A 121 -7.41 5.08 2.73
C GLY A 121 -7.78 6.29 3.59
N LYS A 122 -9.01 6.79 3.49
CA LYS A 122 -9.52 7.91 4.30
C LYS A 122 -9.84 7.49 5.73
N LEU A 123 -10.53 6.35 5.91
CA LEU A 123 -10.86 5.84 7.24
C LEU A 123 -9.63 5.48 8.05
N TYR A 124 -8.61 4.86 7.44
CA TYR A 124 -7.43 4.42 8.19
C TYR A 124 -6.58 5.56 8.76
N GLY A 125 -6.68 6.77 8.20
CA GLY A 125 -5.85 7.94 8.52
C GLY A 125 -6.26 8.75 9.75
N ASP A 126 -7.22 8.29 10.55
CA ASP A 126 -7.83 8.99 11.71
C ASP A 126 -8.63 10.26 11.37
N ASP A 127 -8.28 11.01 10.32
CA ASP A 127 -8.90 12.30 9.97
C ASP A 127 -10.41 12.25 9.66
N PHE A 128 -10.91 11.08 9.23
CA PHE A 128 -12.30 10.90 8.80
C PHE A 128 -13.04 9.81 9.58
N TRP A 129 -12.43 9.25 10.63
CA TRP A 129 -13.12 8.23 11.41
C TRP A 129 -14.17 8.87 12.33
N THR A 130 -15.40 8.35 12.26
CA THR A 130 -16.47 8.57 13.23
C THR A 130 -17.09 7.22 13.56
N ASP A 131 -17.60 7.07 14.79
CA ASP A 131 -18.21 5.80 15.24
C ASP A 131 -19.48 5.44 14.44
N ASP A 132 -20.09 6.42 13.77
CA ASP A 132 -21.24 6.22 12.87
C ASP A 132 -20.88 5.36 11.65
N TYR A 133 -19.61 5.29 11.26
CA TYR A 133 -19.17 4.39 10.18
C TYR A 133 -19.06 2.93 10.60
N LEU A 134 -19.06 2.64 11.91
CA LEU A 134 -18.82 1.28 12.39
C LEU A 134 -19.79 0.24 11.81
N PRO A 135 -21.13 0.46 11.80
CA PRO A 135 -22.06 -0.52 11.22
C PRO A 135 -21.83 -0.74 9.73
N LEU A 136 -21.49 0.31 8.98
CA LEU A 136 -21.21 0.22 7.54
C LEU A 136 -19.91 -0.53 7.26
N VAL A 137 -18.88 -0.30 8.08
CA VAL A 137 -17.60 -1.01 7.99
C VAL A 137 -17.77 -2.50 8.28
N GLN A 138 -18.58 -2.86 9.28
CA GLN A 138 -18.89 -4.25 9.59
C GLN A 138 -19.64 -4.92 8.43
N LEU A 139 -20.70 -4.28 7.93
CA LEU A 139 -21.45 -4.76 6.75
C LEU A 139 -20.53 -4.97 5.53
N TRP A 140 -19.66 -4.01 5.25
CA TRP A 140 -18.69 -4.12 4.14
C TRP A 140 -17.67 -5.24 4.34
N TRP A 141 -17.23 -5.46 5.58
CA TRP A 141 -16.35 -6.57 5.90
C TRP A 141 -17.01 -7.91 5.58
N GLU A 142 -18.24 -8.10 6.07
CA GLU A 142 -19.04 -9.31 5.83
C GLU A 142 -19.28 -9.57 4.34
N MET A 143 -19.44 -8.52 3.53
CA MET A 143 -19.71 -8.65 2.10
C MET A 143 -18.47 -8.87 1.22
N PHE A 144 -17.33 -8.26 1.54
CA PHE A 144 -16.18 -8.19 0.61
C PHE A 144 -14.86 -8.75 1.13
N GLN A 145 -14.63 -8.74 2.45
CA GLN A 145 -13.40 -9.23 3.10
C GLN A 145 -12.07 -8.74 2.43
N ASP A 146 -12.03 -7.48 2.00
CA ASP A 146 -10.87 -6.86 1.34
C ASP A 146 -9.68 -6.68 2.32
N GLY A 147 -8.44 -6.94 1.90
CA GLY A 147 -7.26 -6.83 2.79
C GLY A 147 -6.98 -5.41 3.33
N LYS A 148 -7.33 -4.36 2.58
CA LYS A 148 -7.26 -2.98 3.10
C LYS A 148 -8.34 -2.70 4.14
N MET A 149 -9.52 -3.31 3.98
CA MET A 149 -10.60 -3.20 4.96
C MET A 149 -10.23 -3.87 6.27
N ALA A 150 -9.56 -5.02 6.21
CA ALA A 150 -9.07 -5.72 7.40
C ALA A 150 -8.27 -4.78 8.33
N LYS A 151 -7.46 -3.87 7.76
CA LYS A 151 -6.70 -2.89 8.56
C LYS A 151 -7.60 -1.87 9.27
N VAL A 152 -8.69 -1.45 8.63
CA VAL A 152 -9.69 -0.55 9.23
C VAL A 152 -10.44 -1.29 10.33
N VAL A 153 -10.90 -2.51 10.07
CA VAL A 153 -11.58 -3.38 11.03
C VAL A 153 -10.72 -3.58 12.29
N VAL A 154 -9.46 -3.99 12.13
CA VAL A 154 -8.56 -4.22 13.27
C VAL A 154 -8.28 -2.93 14.07
N LYS A 155 -8.24 -1.79 13.39
CA LYS A 155 -7.97 -0.51 14.05
C LYS A 155 -9.17 -0.05 14.89
N TYR A 156 -10.37 -0.06 14.32
CA TYR A 156 -11.51 0.63 14.92
C TYR A 156 -12.62 -0.27 15.45
N CYS A 157 -12.78 -1.50 14.94
CA CYS A 157 -13.85 -2.37 15.45
C CYS A 157 -13.58 -2.79 16.91
N PRO A 158 -14.66 -3.07 17.66
CA PRO A 158 -14.56 -3.66 18.99
C PRO A 158 -13.75 -4.95 18.98
N ARG A 159 -13.11 -5.24 20.10
CA ARG A 159 -12.26 -6.42 20.28
C ARG A 159 -13.03 -7.71 20.00
N GLU A 160 -14.27 -7.77 20.47
CA GLU A 160 -15.16 -8.93 20.35
C GLU A 160 -15.41 -9.26 18.87
N TYR A 161 -15.65 -8.23 18.05
CA TYR A 161 -15.83 -8.38 16.62
C TYR A 161 -14.55 -8.88 15.92
N ILE A 162 -13.39 -8.36 16.32
CA ILE A 162 -12.10 -8.83 15.77
C ILE A 162 -11.86 -10.31 16.12
N LEU A 163 -12.24 -10.74 17.33
CA LEU A 163 -12.09 -12.13 17.77
C LEU A 163 -13.03 -13.08 17.02
N GLU A 164 -14.26 -12.65 16.73
CA GLU A 164 -15.22 -13.43 15.93
C GLU A 164 -14.70 -13.68 14.50
N HIS A 165 -14.03 -12.69 13.92
CA HIS A 165 -13.48 -12.75 12.55
C HIS A 165 -11.98 -13.04 12.49
N LEU A 166 -11.40 -13.62 13.55
CA LEU A 166 -9.95 -13.72 13.71
C LEU A 166 -9.27 -14.50 12.57
N GLU A 167 -9.81 -15.67 12.22
CA GLU A 167 -9.25 -16.53 11.17
C GLU A 167 -9.15 -15.81 9.82
N GLU A 168 -10.18 -15.03 9.49
CA GLU A 168 -10.29 -14.29 8.24
C GLU A 168 -9.31 -13.10 8.20
N LEU A 169 -9.12 -12.47 9.36
CA LEU A 169 -8.23 -11.32 9.55
C LEU A 169 -6.76 -11.73 9.61
N GLU A 170 -6.42 -12.90 10.18
CA GLU A 170 -5.04 -13.38 10.28
C GLU A 170 -4.35 -13.52 8.91
N GLY A 171 -5.08 -13.89 7.86
CA GLY A 171 -4.56 -13.97 6.49
C GLY A 171 -4.41 -12.62 5.78
N ARG A 172 -4.93 -11.53 6.36
CA ARG A 172 -5.10 -10.23 5.67
C ARG A 172 -4.49 -9.05 6.42
N CYS A 173 -4.16 -9.23 7.70
CA CYS A 173 -3.58 -8.21 8.56
C CYS A 173 -2.24 -8.63 9.15
N ASN A 174 -1.52 -7.64 9.68
CA ASN A 174 -0.29 -7.91 10.42
C ASN A 174 -0.64 -8.62 11.73
N TYR A 175 -0.13 -9.84 11.90
CA TYR A 175 -0.36 -10.68 13.07
C TYR A 175 0.03 -9.99 14.39
N ALA A 176 1.12 -9.22 14.41
CA ALA A 176 1.52 -8.45 15.60
C ALA A 176 0.46 -7.40 15.98
N THR A 177 -0.12 -6.71 14.99
CA THR A 177 -1.20 -5.75 15.22
C THR A 177 -2.46 -6.44 15.76
N LEU A 178 -2.78 -7.63 15.25
CA LEU A 178 -3.89 -8.44 15.77
C LEU A 178 -3.66 -8.81 17.24
N CYS A 179 -2.48 -9.33 17.60
CA CYS A 179 -2.16 -9.64 19.00
C CYS A 179 -2.29 -8.40 19.91
N LEU A 180 -1.78 -7.25 19.49
CA LEU A 180 -1.87 -6.01 20.27
C LEU A 180 -3.31 -5.53 20.45
N ARG A 181 -4.15 -5.65 19.42
CA ARG A 181 -5.56 -5.19 19.49
C ARG A 181 -6.47 -6.15 20.24
N THR A 182 -6.19 -7.45 20.16
CA THR A 182 -7.02 -8.51 20.75
C THR A 182 -6.53 -8.98 22.12
N GLY A 183 -5.28 -8.69 22.48
CA GLY A 183 -4.64 -9.25 23.67
C GLY A 183 -4.36 -10.76 23.55
N ILE A 184 -4.44 -11.35 22.35
CA ILE A 184 -4.04 -12.73 22.12
C ILE A 184 -2.52 -12.85 22.34
N LEU A 185 -2.11 -13.92 23.02
CA LEU A 185 -0.70 -14.22 23.23
C LEU A 185 -0.04 -14.50 21.87
N PRO A 186 1.02 -13.76 21.48
CA PRO A 186 1.68 -13.98 20.22
C PRO A 186 2.37 -15.36 20.18
N ASP A 187 2.30 -16.03 19.03
CA ASP A 187 3.09 -17.23 18.75
C ASP A 187 4.55 -16.83 18.40
N PRO A 188 5.57 -17.30 19.15
CA PRO A 188 6.97 -17.00 18.89
C PRO A 188 7.51 -17.54 17.56
N GLU A 189 6.82 -18.49 16.92
CA GLU A 189 7.22 -19.02 15.60
C GLU A 189 6.63 -18.20 14.45
N ARG A 190 5.56 -17.44 14.69
CA ARG A 190 4.89 -16.60 13.66
C ARG A 190 5.46 -15.19 13.57
N LEU A 191 6.21 -14.74 14.57
CA LEU A 191 6.80 -13.40 14.62
C LEU A 191 8.34 -13.46 14.70
N PRO A 192 9.06 -12.55 14.02
CA PRO A 192 10.46 -12.30 14.31
C PRO A 192 10.65 -12.02 15.81
N GLY A 193 11.74 -12.50 16.41
CA GLY A 193 11.97 -12.40 17.86
C GLY A 193 11.84 -10.97 18.40
N TRP A 194 12.31 -9.96 17.65
CA TRP A 194 12.17 -8.55 18.05
C TRP A 194 10.72 -8.05 18.03
N THR A 195 9.91 -8.51 17.07
CA THR A 195 8.48 -8.18 17.00
C THR A 195 7.71 -8.90 18.10
N TYR A 196 8.04 -10.17 18.35
CA TYR A 196 7.46 -10.95 19.45
C TYR A 196 7.67 -10.26 20.80
N LEU A 197 8.91 -9.89 21.13
CA LEU A 197 9.21 -9.17 22.38
C LEU A 197 8.52 -7.81 22.46
N TYR A 198 8.42 -7.09 21.33
CA TYR A 198 7.67 -5.84 21.27
C TYR A 198 6.18 -6.05 21.62
N VAL A 199 5.55 -7.08 21.06
CA VAL A 199 4.15 -7.40 21.36
C VAL A 199 3.99 -7.78 22.83
N MET A 200 4.82 -8.70 23.35
CA MET A 200 4.79 -9.12 24.76
C MET A 200 4.93 -7.95 25.71
N LYS A 201 5.90 -7.07 25.46
CA LYS A 201 6.13 -5.87 26.27
C LYS A 201 4.93 -4.92 26.22
N THR A 202 4.33 -4.72 25.06
CA THR A 202 3.25 -3.74 24.86
C THR A 202 1.90 -4.25 25.37
N SER A 203 1.63 -5.55 25.26
CA SER A 203 0.41 -6.18 25.78
C SER A 203 0.45 -6.48 27.28
N GLY A 204 1.60 -6.27 27.95
CA GLY A 204 1.80 -6.62 29.35
C GLY A 204 1.92 -8.12 29.58
N GLY A 205 2.31 -8.88 28.55
CA GLY A 205 2.54 -10.32 28.64
C GLY A 205 3.73 -10.64 29.56
N GLN A 206 3.69 -11.82 30.19
CA GLN A 206 4.79 -12.32 31.01
C GLN A 206 5.53 -13.42 30.26
N LEU A 207 6.86 -13.33 30.25
CA LEU A 207 7.73 -14.41 29.80
C LEU A 207 8.09 -15.32 30.96
N ARG A 208 8.32 -16.60 30.65
CA ARG A 208 8.85 -17.56 31.61
C ARG A 208 10.33 -17.26 31.88
N PHE A 209 10.83 -17.83 32.97
CA PHE A 209 12.25 -17.75 33.33
C PHE A 209 13.13 -18.14 32.13
N ARG A 210 14.07 -17.26 31.76
CA ARG A 210 15.05 -17.44 30.68
C ARG A 210 14.47 -17.51 29.26
N GLU A 211 13.19 -17.23 29.09
CA GLU A 211 12.55 -17.22 27.77
C GLU A 211 12.97 -16.00 26.94
N GLY A 212 13.19 -14.85 27.58
CA GLY A 212 13.67 -13.63 26.90
C GLY A 212 15.06 -13.82 26.31
N GLU A 213 15.95 -14.45 27.08
CA GLU A 213 17.28 -14.87 26.63
C GLU A 213 17.17 -15.77 25.39
N LYS A 214 16.32 -16.81 25.47
CA LYS A 214 16.14 -17.75 24.36
C LYS A 214 15.69 -17.06 23.07
N VAL A 215 14.75 -16.11 23.18
CA VAL A 215 14.24 -15.36 22.01
C VAL A 215 15.33 -14.49 21.37
N VAL A 216 16.14 -13.79 22.18
CA VAL A 216 17.26 -12.97 21.67
C VAL A 216 18.31 -13.86 20.99
N LEU A 217 18.70 -14.96 21.62
CA LEU A 217 19.75 -15.83 21.09
C LEU A 217 19.29 -16.64 19.87
N LYS A 218 18.00 -17.01 19.81
CA LYS A 218 17.40 -17.53 18.56
C LYS A 218 17.57 -16.52 17.43
N TRP A 219 17.18 -15.25 17.64
CA TRP A 219 17.33 -14.19 16.62
C TRP A 219 18.79 -13.98 16.17
N VAL A 220 19.74 -13.97 17.12
CA VAL A 220 21.18 -13.88 16.83
C VAL A 220 21.63 -15.03 15.92
N ARG A 221 21.26 -16.27 16.27
CA ARG A 221 21.61 -17.46 15.49
C ARG A 221 21.06 -17.38 14.06
N GLU A 222 19.78 -17.06 13.92
CA GLU A 222 19.13 -16.92 12.62
C GLU A 222 19.83 -15.87 11.74
N TYR A 223 20.12 -14.70 12.31
CA TYR A 223 20.83 -13.64 11.59
C TYR A 223 22.22 -14.08 11.12
N LEU A 224 22.98 -14.78 11.97
CA LEU A 224 24.32 -15.23 11.63
C LEU A 224 24.32 -16.30 10.52
N TYR A 225 23.29 -17.14 10.46
CA TYR A 225 23.11 -18.09 9.35
C TYR A 225 22.71 -17.42 8.04
N GLU A 226 21.82 -16.42 8.07
CA GLU A 226 21.25 -15.84 6.84
C GLU A 226 22.08 -14.69 6.26
N ASP A 227 22.45 -13.73 7.11
CA ASP A 227 23.00 -12.43 6.69
C ASP A 227 24.41 -12.18 7.21
N GLY A 228 24.85 -12.94 8.21
CA GLY A 228 26.10 -12.73 8.94
C GLY A 228 27.34 -13.36 8.31
N GLN A 229 27.19 -14.27 7.34
CA GLN A 229 28.33 -15.00 6.76
C GLN A 229 29.36 -14.08 6.09
N ASP A 230 28.91 -12.98 5.46
CA ASP A 230 29.77 -12.02 4.76
C ASP A 230 30.02 -10.72 5.57
N LYS A 231 29.44 -10.59 6.77
CA LYS A 231 29.53 -9.37 7.59
C LYS A 231 30.48 -9.56 8.76
N LEU A 232 31.39 -8.60 8.92
CA LEU A 232 32.25 -8.50 10.10
C LEU A 232 31.43 -8.03 11.31
N VAL A 233 30.75 -8.95 11.98
CA VAL A 233 30.09 -8.73 13.27
C VAL A 233 31.12 -8.87 14.39
N HIS A 234 31.09 -7.98 15.39
CA HIS A 234 32.08 -7.94 16.47
C HIS A 234 31.50 -8.17 17.87
N SER A 235 30.18 -8.08 17.97
CA SER A 235 29.43 -8.16 19.22
C SER A 235 28.02 -8.64 18.93
N LEU A 236 27.40 -9.34 19.89
CA LEU A 236 25.97 -9.60 19.86
C LEU A 236 25.17 -8.30 19.71
N TYR A 237 25.68 -7.20 20.26
CA TYR A 237 25.03 -5.88 20.21
C TYR A 237 25.13 -5.17 18.86
N ASP A 238 25.95 -5.67 17.94
CA ASP A 238 26.04 -5.14 16.58
C ASP A 238 25.02 -5.81 15.64
N ILE A 239 24.42 -6.92 16.07
CA ILE A 239 23.38 -7.59 15.32
C ILE A 239 22.11 -6.73 15.32
N PRO A 240 21.47 -6.52 14.15
CA PRO A 240 20.26 -5.72 14.04
C PRO A 240 19.20 -6.13 15.07
N TYR A 241 18.55 -5.13 15.66
CA TYR A 241 17.49 -5.25 16.65
C TYR A 241 17.88 -5.83 18.02
N VAL A 242 19.06 -6.41 18.23
CA VAL A 242 19.45 -6.98 19.55
C VAL A 242 19.39 -5.92 20.65
N ARG A 243 19.97 -4.73 20.44
CA ARG A 243 19.89 -3.64 21.45
C ARG A 243 18.45 -3.25 21.79
N ARG A 244 17.56 -3.28 20.79
CA ARG A 244 16.13 -2.97 20.98
C ARG A 244 15.42 -4.09 21.76
N MET A 245 15.75 -5.34 21.47
CA MET A 245 15.24 -6.49 22.21
C MET A 245 15.66 -6.43 23.69
N LEU A 246 16.92 -6.08 23.98
CA LEU A 246 17.40 -5.89 25.35
C LEU A 246 16.66 -4.76 26.08
N ALA A 247 16.37 -3.65 25.39
CA ALA A 247 15.54 -2.59 25.95
C ALA A 247 14.14 -3.10 26.32
N TYR A 248 13.51 -3.92 25.46
CA TYR A 248 12.21 -4.53 25.78
C TYR A 248 12.29 -5.47 26.99
N LEU A 249 13.33 -6.31 27.08
CA LEU A 249 13.54 -7.16 28.25
C LEU A 249 13.69 -6.32 29.53
N GLY A 250 14.41 -5.20 29.45
CA GLY A 250 14.61 -4.28 30.58
C GLY A 250 13.31 -3.62 31.03
N GLU A 251 12.49 -3.16 30.07
CA GLU A 251 11.16 -2.61 30.35
C GLU A 251 10.19 -3.63 30.95
N MET A 252 10.40 -4.93 30.68
CA MET A 252 9.65 -6.03 31.31
C MET A 252 10.26 -6.53 32.63
N GLY A 253 11.37 -5.94 33.10
CA GLY A 253 12.04 -6.31 34.35
C GLY A 253 12.82 -7.63 34.29
N LEU A 254 13.18 -8.10 33.10
CA LEU A 254 13.89 -9.38 32.89
C LEU A 254 15.41 -9.22 32.99
N GLU A 255 15.89 -8.75 34.14
CA GLU A 255 17.31 -8.49 34.37
C GLU A 255 18.18 -9.74 34.23
N GLN A 256 17.67 -10.89 34.68
CA GLN A 256 18.39 -12.17 34.62
C GLN A 256 18.63 -12.65 33.19
N ASP A 257 17.67 -12.41 32.28
CA ASP A 257 17.82 -12.69 30.85
C ASP A 257 18.89 -11.77 30.23
N ILE A 258 18.89 -10.48 30.59
CA ILE A 258 19.88 -9.52 30.09
C ILE A 258 21.29 -9.88 30.56
N MET A 259 21.46 -10.19 31.85
CA MET A 259 22.75 -10.59 32.42
C MET A 259 23.30 -11.85 31.73
N ALA A 260 22.43 -12.80 31.42
CA ALA A 260 22.82 -14.01 30.71
C ALA A 260 23.34 -13.76 29.28
N ILE A 261 22.72 -12.81 28.58
CA ILE A 261 23.15 -12.42 27.24
C ILE A 261 24.51 -11.70 27.33
N ASP A 262 24.71 -10.84 28.33
CA ASP A 262 26.00 -10.16 28.53
C ASP A 262 27.11 -11.13 28.96
N GLU A 263 26.81 -12.14 29.79
CA GLU A 263 27.74 -13.22 30.12
C GLU A 263 28.21 -13.96 28.85
N LEU A 264 27.29 -14.27 27.93
CA LEU A 264 27.63 -14.87 26.65
C LEU A 264 28.52 -13.94 25.81
N GLU A 265 28.14 -12.66 25.67
CA GLU A 265 28.95 -11.66 24.95
C GLU A 265 30.38 -11.61 25.51
N ASN A 266 30.53 -11.50 26.83
CA ASN A 266 31.83 -11.43 27.50
C ASN A 266 32.68 -12.69 27.25
N ARG A 267 32.04 -13.87 27.19
CA ARG A 267 32.71 -15.12 26.83
C ARG A 267 33.21 -15.13 25.38
N MET A 268 32.52 -14.43 24.47
CA MET A 268 32.85 -14.38 23.05
C MET A 268 33.87 -13.29 22.69
N ARG A 269 34.03 -12.25 23.51
CA ARG A 269 34.98 -11.14 23.28
C ARG A 269 36.43 -11.55 22.93
N PRO A 270 37.03 -12.60 23.53
CA PRO A 270 38.39 -13.00 23.21
C PRO A 270 38.55 -13.67 21.84
N ILE A 271 37.46 -14.06 21.18
CA ILE A 271 37.48 -14.85 19.94
C ILE A 271 37.85 -13.96 18.75
N ARG A 272 38.70 -14.48 17.86
CA ARG A 272 39.10 -13.76 16.65
C ARG A 272 37.90 -13.51 15.74
N ARG A 273 37.86 -12.32 15.13
CA ARG A 273 36.76 -11.83 14.27
C ARG A 273 36.35 -12.82 13.18
N THR A 274 37.30 -13.50 12.56
CA THR A 274 37.04 -14.42 11.45
C THR A 274 36.33 -15.71 11.87
N GLY A 275 36.30 -16.04 13.17
CA GLY A 275 35.62 -17.22 13.71
C GLY A 275 34.55 -16.90 14.76
N TRP A 276 34.28 -15.61 14.99
CA TRP A 276 33.37 -15.17 16.05
C TRP A 276 31.94 -15.67 15.84
N GLY A 277 31.41 -15.50 14.62
CA GLY A 277 30.03 -15.93 14.30
C GLY A 277 29.81 -17.42 14.49
N ALA A 278 30.76 -18.25 14.04
CA ALA A 278 30.71 -19.70 14.22
C ALA A 278 30.73 -20.08 15.72
N ALA A 279 31.64 -19.48 16.49
CA ALA A 279 31.72 -19.75 17.93
C ALA A 279 30.46 -19.32 18.70
N VAL A 280 29.82 -18.22 18.28
CA VAL A 280 28.53 -17.77 18.84
C VAL A 280 27.43 -18.77 18.53
N ILE A 281 27.35 -19.25 17.29
CA ILE A 281 26.37 -20.28 16.89
C ILE A 281 26.57 -21.54 17.73
N ASP A 282 27.80 -22.08 17.79
CA ASP A 282 28.11 -23.29 18.56
C ASP A 282 27.72 -23.12 20.03
N ALA A 283 28.03 -21.96 20.62
CA ALA A 283 27.67 -21.62 21.99
C ALA A 283 26.16 -21.56 22.25
N ILE A 284 25.38 -21.08 21.28
CA ILE A 284 23.91 -21.01 21.36
C ILE A 284 23.31 -22.42 21.23
N GLU A 285 23.82 -23.22 20.31
CA GLU A 285 23.35 -24.60 20.07
C GLU A 285 23.75 -25.57 21.20
N GLU A 286 24.89 -25.35 21.87
CA GLU A 286 25.24 -26.09 23.08
C GLU A 286 24.29 -25.74 24.24
N LYS A 287 23.90 -24.46 24.35
CA LYS A 287 23.08 -23.96 25.45
C LYS A 287 21.60 -24.30 25.28
N PHE A 288 21.11 -24.31 24.06
CA PHE A 288 19.71 -24.57 23.74
C PHE A 288 19.62 -25.72 22.75
N ASP A 289 18.77 -26.69 23.06
CA ASP A 289 18.37 -27.74 22.13
C ASP A 289 17.48 -27.14 21.02
N LEU A 290 18.11 -26.43 20.10
CA LEU A 290 17.47 -25.80 18.95
C LEU A 290 17.52 -26.76 17.77
N PRO A 291 16.43 -26.87 17.00
CA PRO A 291 16.43 -27.68 15.78
C PRO A 291 17.49 -27.16 14.80
N GLN A 292 18.02 -28.08 13.99
CA GLN A 292 18.98 -27.74 12.93
C GLN A 292 18.43 -26.60 12.07
N TYR A 293 19.25 -25.56 11.85
CA TYR A 293 18.79 -24.42 11.07
C TYR A 293 18.56 -24.83 9.62
N ILE A 294 17.32 -24.79 9.16
CA ILE A 294 16.97 -25.00 7.76
C ILE A 294 16.99 -23.63 7.08
N TYR A 295 17.97 -23.41 6.20
CA TYR A 295 18.07 -22.18 5.43
C TYR A 295 16.74 -21.88 4.72
N LYS A 296 16.12 -20.73 5.04
CA LYS A 296 14.91 -20.26 4.35
C LYS A 296 15.16 -19.86 2.89
N ASN A 297 16.43 -19.82 2.47
CA ASN A 297 16.88 -19.51 1.12
C ASN A 297 17.64 -20.70 0.49
N VAL A 298 16.96 -21.84 0.34
CA VAL A 298 17.26 -22.70 -0.81
C VAL A 298 16.29 -22.26 -1.91
N LYS A 299 16.78 -21.40 -2.82
CA LYS A 299 16.13 -21.22 -4.12
C LYS A 299 16.45 -22.41 -5.01
#